data_AF-F5Y1L6-F1
#
_entry.id   AF-F5Y1L6-F1
#
_cell.length_a   1.000
_cell.length_b   1.000
_cell.length_c   1.000
_cell.angle_alpha   90.00
_cell.angle_beta   90.00
_cell.angle_gamma   90.00
#
_symmetry.space_group_name_H-M   'P 1'
#
loop_
_entity.id
_entity.type
_entity.pdbx_description
1 polymer ?
#
loop_
_entity_poly.entity_id
_entity_poly.type
_entity_poly.pdbx_seq_one_letter_code
_entity_poly.pdbx_strand_id
1 'polypeptide(L)'
;MRSRARLLGHPIHQMLIVFPLGLLATSVVFDLIDLATGTGAFHEVAYWTLAAGLVGALVSAPFGFIDWLHVPRGTRARRVGALHGAGNLVVTALFAGSWLLREPQAEVPALALALSLGGTALALVTAWLGGVLVSRLGVGVYDDAGLDAPSSLHGDYDAQEGTTPPRAGGGKAHARARAH
;
A
#
# COMPACT_ATOMS: atom_id res chain seq x y z
N MET A 1 -3.88 2.84 -14.54
CA MET A 1 -2.52 2.31 -14.81
C MET A 1 -2.36 1.03 -14.03
N ARG A 2 -2.21 -0.08 -14.76
CA ARG A 2 -2.01 -1.41 -14.19
C ARG A 2 -0.63 -1.54 -13.50
N SER A 3 -0.56 -2.35 -12.44
CA SER A 3 0.68 -2.75 -11.79
C SER A 3 1.49 -3.69 -12.71
N ARG A 4 2.82 -3.64 -12.61
CA ARG A 4 3.71 -4.52 -13.39
C ARG A 4 3.96 -5.83 -12.67
N ALA A 5 4.05 -5.80 -11.35
CA ALA A 5 4.21 -7.01 -10.55
C ALA A 5 2.85 -7.52 -10.09
N ARG A 6 2.30 -8.50 -10.82
CA ARG A 6 0.97 -9.06 -10.56
C ARG A 6 1.00 -10.57 -10.40
N LEU A 7 0.10 -11.09 -9.58
CA LEU A 7 -0.17 -12.51 -9.42
C LEU A 7 -1.68 -12.72 -9.58
N LEU A 8 -2.10 -13.56 -10.54
CA LEU A 8 -3.51 -13.83 -10.84
C LEU A 8 -4.35 -12.55 -11.06
N GLY A 9 -3.75 -11.55 -11.72
CA GLY A 9 -4.38 -10.26 -11.98
C GLY A 9 -4.38 -9.27 -10.81
N HIS A 10 -3.85 -9.64 -9.64
CA HIS A 10 -3.76 -8.73 -8.49
C HIS A 10 -2.37 -8.12 -8.35
N PRO A 11 -2.26 -6.80 -8.10
CA PRO A 11 -0.97 -6.18 -7.79
C PRO A 11 -0.35 -6.78 -6.53
N ILE A 12 0.83 -7.40 -6.68
CA ILE A 12 1.52 -8.10 -5.58
C ILE A 12 1.78 -7.14 -4.42
N HIS A 13 2.20 -5.91 -4.71
CA HIS A 13 2.40 -4.90 -3.68
C HIS A 13 1.14 -4.64 -2.85
N GLN A 14 -0.04 -4.51 -3.48
CA GLN A 14 -1.30 -4.26 -2.76
C GLN A 14 -1.73 -5.47 -1.92
N MET A 15 -1.43 -6.69 -2.36
CA MET A 15 -1.67 -7.90 -1.57
C MET A 15 -0.75 -7.94 -0.34
N LEU A 16 0.52 -7.58 -0.48
CA LEU A 16 1.50 -7.72 0.57
C LEU A 16 1.44 -6.63 1.65
N ILE A 17 1.03 -5.40 1.32
CA ILE A 17 1.04 -4.28 2.28
C ILE A 17 0.12 -4.46 3.50
N VAL A 18 -0.81 -5.43 3.46
CA VAL A 18 -1.66 -5.75 4.60
C VAL A 18 -0.84 -6.26 5.79
N PHE A 19 0.27 -6.96 5.52
CA PHE A 19 1.16 -7.49 6.55
C PHE A 19 1.91 -6.38 7.30
N PRO A 20 2.73 -5.52 6.65
CA PRO A 20 3.45 -4.48 7.38
C PRO A 20 2.51 -3.49 8.08
N LEU A 21 1.42 -3.06 7.43
CA LEU A 21 0.51 -2.10 8.05
C LEU A 21 -0.20 -2.70 9.28
N GLY A 22 -0.72 -3.93 9.14
CA GLY A 22 -1.41 -4.61 10.23
C GLY A 22 -0.48 -4.98 11.39
N LEU A 23 0.65 -5.62 11.09
CA LEU A 23 1.56 -6.14 12.12
C LEU A 23 2.29 -5.02 12.86
N LEU A 24 2.79 -3.99 12.17
CA LEU A 24 3.46 -2.87 12.85
C LEU A 24 2.49 -2.11 13.75
N ALA A 25 1.25 -1.85 13.29
CA ALA A 25 0.24 -1.23 14.15
C ALA A 25 -0.11 -2.12 15.36
N THR A 26 -0.27 -3.43 15.12
CA THR A 26 -0.62 -4.39 16.18
C THR A 26 0.49 -4.52 17.23
N SER A 27 1.76 -4.45 16.84
CA SER A 27 2.87 -4.45 17.81
C SER A 27 2.80 -3.29 18.79
N VAL A 28 2.40 -2.09 18.33
CA VAL A 28 2.19 -0.94 19.21
C VAL A 28 0.98 -1.12 20.11
N VAL A 29 -0.08 -1.77 19.64
CA VAL A 29 -1.22 -2.13 20.49
C VAL A 29 -0.78 -3.06 21.62
N PHE A 30 0.06 -4.06 21.33
CA PHE A 30 0.59 -4.94 22.37
C PHE A 30 1.53 -4.23 23.34
N ASP A 31 2.34 -3.27 22.88
CA ASP A 31 3.13 -2.41 23.80
C ASP A 31 2.22 -1.68 24.79
N LEU A 32 1.11 -1.10 24.32
CA LEU A 32 0.18 -0.36 25.16
C LEU A 32 -0.56 -1.28 26.15
N ILE A 33 -0.89 -2.50 25.74
CA ILE A 33 -1.48 -3.51 26.63
C ILE A 33 -0.47 -3.94 27.69
N ASP A 34 0.79 -4.16 27.32
CA ASP A 34 1.83 -4.53 28.27
C ASP A 34 2.05 -3.43 29.32
N LEU A 35 2.13 -2.17 28.88
CA LEU A 35 2.23 -1.00 29.77
C LEU A 35 1.02 -0.87 30.72
N ALA A 36 -0.18 -1.21 30.25
CA ALA A 36 -1.40 -1.13 31.07
C ALA A 36 -1.55 -2.29 32.05
N THR A 37 -1.04 -3.47 31.71
CA THR A 37 -1.24 -4.71 32.50
C THR A 37 -0.05 -5.09 33.37
N GLY A 38 1.16 -4.68 32.98
CA GLY A 38 2.42 -5.01 33.67
C GLY A 38 2.76 -6.51 33.67
N THR A 39 2.16 -7.30 32.77
CA THR A 39 2.30 -8.77 32.79
C THR A 39 3.57 -9.27 32.08
N GLY A 40 4.20 -8.45 31.23
CA GLY A 40 5.38 -8.80 30.43
C GLY A 40 5.09 -9.76 29.27
N ALA A 41 3.95 -10.47 29.30
CA ALA A 41 3.56 -11.42 28.28
C ALA A 41 3.27 -10.74 26.93
N PHE A 42 2.76 -9.51 26.94
CA PHE A 42 2.45 -8.79 25.72
C PHE A 42 3.69 -8.14 25.09
N HIS A 43 4.74 -7.90 25.87
CA HIS A 43 6.01 -7.40 25.35
C HIS A 43 6.68 -8.37 24.37
N GLU A 44 6.79 -9.65 24.72
CA GLU A 44 7.38 -10.65 23.81
C GLU A 44 6.55 -10.80 22.53
N VAL A 45 5.22 -10.78 22.66
CA VAL A 45 4.30 -10.80 21.51
C VAL A 45 4.48 -9.56 20.65
N ALA A 46 4.60 -8.36 21.24
CA ALA A 46 4.86 -7.12 20.54
C ALA A 46 6.18 -7.20 19.76
N TYR A 47 7.25 -7.69 20.40
CA TYR A 47 8.58 -7.83 19.81
C TYR A 47 8.57 -8.70 18.53
N TRP A 48 7.97 -9.89 18.58
CA TRP A 48 7.91 -10.77 17.41
C TRP A 48 6.92 -10.29 16.35
N THR A 49 5.82 -9.66 16.75
CA THR A 49 4.87 -9.04 15.82
C THR A 49 5.52 -7.89 15.05
N LEU A 50 6.30 -7.06 15.73
CA LEU A 50 7.10 -5.97 15.16
C LEU A 50 8.09 -6.52 14.13
N ALA A 51 8.85 -7.56 14.49
CA ALA A 51 9.81 -8.22 13.61
C ALA A 51 9.13 -8.77 12.34
N ALA A 52 8.01 -9.47 12.49
CA ALA A 52 7.23 -9.98 11.37
C ALA A 52 6.70 -8.86 10.46
N GLY A 53 6.25 -7.75 11.05
CA GLY A 53 5.85 -6.55 10.31
C GLY A 53 6.99 -5.92 9.50
N LEU A 54 8.19 -5.86 10.07
CA LEU A 54 9.41 -5.39 9.38
C LEU A 54 9.77 -6.31 8.20
N VAL A 55 9.73 -7.62 8.37
CA VAL A 55 9.92 -8.57 7.27
C VAL A 55 8.89 -8.34 6.18
N GLY A 56 7.62 -8.19 6.53
CA GLY A 56 6.55 -7.86 5.58
C GLY A 56 6.80 -6.56 4.82
N ALA A 57 7.34 -5.53 5.48
CA ALA A 57 7.67 -4.25 4.85
C ALA A 57 8.81 -4.42 3.83
N LEU A 58 9.88 -5.13 4.21
CA LEU A 58 11.02 -5.40 3.35
C LEU A 58 10.64 -6.24 2.13
N VAL A 59 9.75 -7.22 2.29
CA VAL A 59 9.25 -8.03 1.17
C VAL A 59 8.32 -7.24 0.25
N SER A 60 7.49 -6.32 0.80
CA SER A 60 6.55 -5.51 0.02
C SER A 60 7.21 -4.39 -0.79
N ALA A 61 8.31 -3.83 -0.28
CA ALA A 61 8.94 -2.62 -0.83
C ALA A 61 9.46 -2.77 -2.27
N PRO A 62 10.15 -3.87 -2.67
CA PRO A 62 10.61 -4.05 -4.04
C PRO A 62 9.48 -3.99 -5.07
N PHE A 63 8.34 -4.63 -4.78
CA PHE A 63 7.18 -4.63 -5.68
C PHE A 63 6.58 -3.24 -5.85
N GLY A 64 6.44 -2.48 -4.75
CA GLY A 64 5.97 -1.09 -4.81
C GLY A 64 6.94 -0.18 -5.57
N PHE A 65 8.24 -0.39 -5.40
CA PHE A 65 9.26 0.36 -6.15
C PHE A 65 9.21 0.06 -7.65
N ILE A 66 9.08 -1.21 -8.04
CA ILE A 66 8.92 -1.62 -9.44
C ILE A 66 7.68 -0.96 -10.04
N ASP A 67 6.54 -0.98 -9.34
CA ASP A 67 5.32 -0.34 -9.82
C ASP A 67 5.49 1.18 -9.98
N TRP A 68 6.14 1.83 -9.01
CA TRP A 68 6.42 3.26 -9.07
C TRP A 68 7.33 3.63 -10.26
N LEU A 69 8.34 2.82 -10.58
CA LEU A 69 9.23 3.05 -11.72
C LEU A 69 8.47 3.12 -13.04
N HIS A 70 7.34 2.43 -13.15
CA HIS A 70 6.50 2.39 -14.34
C HIS A 70 5.41 3.47 -14.39
N VAL A 71 5.23 4.23 -13.30
CA VAL A 71 4.35 5.41 -13.32
C VAL A 71 4.95 6.46 -14.26
N PRO A 72 4.20 7.01 -15.25
CA PRO A 72 4.72 8.00 -16.18
C PRO A 72 5.30 9.23 -15.47
N ARG A 73 6.47 9.68 -15.93
CA ARG A 73 7.15 10.87 -15.39
C ARG A 73 6.30 12.12 -15.60
N GLY A 74 6.48 13.13 -14.74
CA GLY A 74 5.74 14.40 -14.81
C GLY A 74 4.30 14.33 -14.25
N THR A 75 3.78 13.15 -13.93
CA THR A 75 2.42 13.00 -13.39
C THR A 75 2.36 13.26 -11.88
N ARG A 76 1.16 13.62 -11.39
CA ARG A 76 0.87 13.68 -9.95
C ARG A 76 1.09 12.33 -9.27
N ALA A 77 0.73 11.23 -9.92
CA ALA A 77 0.93 9.87 -9.43
C ALA A 77 2.41 9.58 -9.15
N ARG A 78 3.33 10.01 -10.02
CA ARG A 78 4.78 9.82 -9.80
C ARG A 78 5.27 10.52 -8.54
N ARG A 79 4.82 11.76 -8.30
CA ARG A 79 5.20 12.57 -7.13
C ARG A 79 4.62 12.00 -5.84
N VAL A 80 3.32 11.70 -5.82
CA VAL A 80 2.64 11.11 -4.65
C VAL A 80 3.25 9.73 -4.35
N GLY A 81 3.53 8.92 -5.37
CA GLY A 81 4.18 7.62 -5.21
C GLY A 81 5.58 7.72 -4.62
N ALA A 82 6.36 8.74 -5.01
CA ALA A 82 7.68 8.98 -4.42
C ALA A 82 7.58 9.39 -2.95
N LEU A 83 6.65 10.29 -2.60
CA LEU A 83 6.40 10.70 -1.21
C LEU A 83 5.94 9.52 -0.35
N HIS A 84 5.01 8.71 -0.87
CA HIS A 84 4.54 7.50 -0.22
C HIS A 84 5.68 6.49 0.03
N GLY A 85 6.47 6.18 -1.01
CA GLY A 85 7.59 5.24 -0.90
C GLY A 85 8.68 5.73 0.06
N ALA A 86 9.08 6.99 -0.06
CA ALA A 86 10.08 7.59 0.85
C ALA A 86 9.58 7.64 2.30
N GLY A 87 8.32 8.02 2.50
CA GLY A 87 7.71 8.00 3.83
C GLY A 87 7.71 6.60 4.45
N ASN A 88 7.38 5.56 3.69
CA ASN A 88 7.40 4.18 4.19
C ASN A 88 8.81 3.66 4.47
N LEU A 89 9.84 4.15 3.77
CA LEU A 89 11.23 3.86 4.13
C LEU A 89 11.56 4.44 5.52
N VAL A 90 11.12 5.68 5.80
CA VAL A 90 11.29 6.29 7.12
C VAL A 90 10.49 5.55 8.20
N VAL A 91 9.24 5.17 7.93
CA VAL A 91 8.43 4.32 8.82
C VAL A 91 9.17 3.03 9.16
N THR A 92 9.68 2.34 8.14
CA THR A 92 10.42 1.09 8.31
C THR A 92 11.68 1.30 9.15
N ALA A 93 12.42 2.39 8.92
CA ALA A 93 13.61 2.73 9.71
C ALA A 93 13.28 3.05 11.18
N LEU A 94 12.18 3.76 11.45
CA LEU A 94 11.73 4.05 12.82
C LEU A 94 11.36 2.77 13.56
N PHE A 95 10.58 1.89 12.93
CA PHE A 95 10.21 0.60 13.52
C PHE A 95 11.41 -0.34 13.67
N ALA A 96 12.35 -0.34 12.72
CA ALA A 96 13.60 -1.09 12.84
C ALA A 96 14.46 -0.56 14.00
N GLY A 97 14.57 0.76 14.15
CA GLY A 97 15.22 1.39 15.30
C GLY A 97 14.54 1.03 16.62
N SER A 98 13.21 1.01 16.67
CA SER A 98 12.45 0.52 17.83
C SER A 98 12.79 -0.94 18.13
N TRP A 99 12.79 -1.81 17.12
CA TRP A 99 13.07 -3.24 17.28
C TRP A 99 14.48 -3.50 17.79
N LEU A 100 15.50 -2.83 17.22
CA LEU A 100 16.90 -2.97 17.58
C LEU A 100 17.23 -2.49 19.01
N LEU A 101 16.38 -1.65 19.60
CA LEU A 101 16.52 -1.19 20.98
C LEU A 101 15.83 -2.12 21.98
N ARG A 102 15.04 -3.10 21.54
CA ARG A 102 14.27 -4.00 22.41
C ARG A 102 15.01 -5.30 22.59
N GLU A 103 14.87 -5.86 23.79
CA GLU A 103 15.18 -7.26 24.08
C GLU A 103 13.86 -8.00 24.35
N PRO A 104 13.66 -9.25 23.91
CA PRO A 104 12.34 -9.89 23.95
C PRO A 104 11.80 -10.15 25.37
N GLN A 105 12.65 -10.14 26.41
CA GLN A 105 12.29 -10.40 27.80
C GLN A 105 12.59 -9.22 28.75
N ALA A 106 12.81 -8.01 28.22
CA ALA A 106 13.06 -6.81 29.01
C ALA A 106 12.02 -5.72 28.75
N GLU A 107 11.80 -4.81 29.68
CA GLU A 107 10.89 -3.68 29.48
C GLU A 107 11.24 -2.86 28.23
N VAL A 108 10.22 -2.35 27.52
CA VAL A 108 10.42 -1.47 26.35
C VAL A 108 11.12 -0.18 26.77
N PRO A 109 12.29 0.16 26.21
CA PRO A 109 12.91 1.46 26.46
C PRO A 109 12.03 2.60 25.93
N ALA A 110 11.94 3.71 26.66
CA ALA A 110 11.11 4.86 26.28
C ALA A 110 11.40 5.38 24.85
N LEU A 111 12.68 5.34 24.43
CA LEU A 111 13.05 5.69 23.06
C LEU A 111 12.51 4.70 22.02
N ALA A 112 12.54 3.40 22.30
CA ALA A 112 11.98 2.39 21.41
C ALA A 112 10.46 2.60 21.23
N LEU A 113 9.75 2.89 22.31
CA LEU A 113 8.32 3.22 22.26
C LEU A 113 8.06 4.52 21.48
N ALA A 114 8.86 5.56 21.72
CA ALA A 114 8.73 6.82 20.97
C ALA A 114 8.94 6.65 19.47
N LEU A 115 9.91 5.80 19.07
CA LEU A 115 10.16 5.47 17.67
C LEU A 115 8.98 4.70 17.03
N SER A 116 8.41 3.71 17.72
CA SER A 116 7.26 2.95 17.19
C SER A 116 5.98 3.79 17.12
N LEU A 117 5.74 4.68 18.09
CA LEU A 117 4.63 5.65 18.07
C LEU A 117 4.80 6.68 16.94
N GLY A 118 6.00 7.24 16.79
CA GLY A 118 6.33 8.16 15.69
C GLY A 118 6.21 7.48 14.32
N GLY A 119 6.69 6.24 14.21
CA GLY A 119 6.54 5.40 13.03
C GLY A 119 5.09 5.14 12.69
N THR A 120 4.25 4.86 13.69
CA THR A 120 2.80 4.66 13.54
C THR A 120 2.11 5.92 13.02
N ALA A 121 2.40 7.09 13.62
CA ALA A 121 1.82 8.36 13.20
C ALA A 121 2.18 8.67 11.74
N LEU A 122 3.43 8.47 11.34
CA LEU A 122 3.87 8.65 9.96
C LEU A 122 3.23 7.60 9.02
N ALA A 123 3.08 6.35 9.47
CA ALA A 123 2.45 5.28 8.70
C ALA A 123 0.99 5.60 8.34
N LEU A 124 0.24 6.30 9.20
CA LEU A 124 -1.11 6.77 8.88
C LEU A 124 -1.10 7.77 7.71
N VAL A 125 -0.12 8.67 7.69
CA VAL A 125 0.05 9.63 6.58
C VAL A 125 0.41 8.90 5.29
N THR A 126 1.35 7.96 5.34
CA THR A 126 1.75 7.21 4.14
C THR A 126 0.64 6.29 3.66
N ALA A 127 -0.13 5.67 4.55
CA ALA A 127 -1.32 4.89 4.23
C ALA A 127 -2.37 5.75 3.50
N TRP A 128 -2.60 6.99 3.95
CA TRP A 128 -3.48 7.92 3.26
C TRP A 128 -2.97 8.24 1.84
N LEU A 129 -1.67 8.48 1.65
CA LEU A 129 -1.08 8.67 0.32
C LEU A 129 -1.24 7.44 -0.57
N GLY A 130 -1.10 6.23 -0.01
CA GLY A 130 -1.38 4.96 -0.69
C GLY A 130 -2.84 4.87 -1.15
N GLY A 131 -3.77 5.23 -0.27
CA GLY A 131 -5.19 5.34 -0.58
C GLY A 131 -5.45 6.32 -1.73
N VAL A 132 -4.79 7.48 -1.75
CA VAL A 132 -4.89 8.45 -2.86
C VAL A 132 -4.37 7.87 -4.18
N LEU A 133 -3.25 7.13 -4.16
CA LEU A 133 -2.70 6.50 -5.36
C LEU A 133 -3.69 5.53 -6.01
N VAL A 134 -4.35 4.71 -5.20
CA VAL A 134 -5.32 3.73 -5.70
C VAL A 134 -6.64 4.40 -6.06
N SER A 135 -7.29 5.06 -5.10
CA SER A 135 -8.67 5.53 -5.22
C SER A 135 -8.85 6.75 -6.11
N ARG A 136 -7.84 7.63 -6.20
CA ARG A 136 -7.94 8.90 -6.95
C ARG A 136 -7.07 8.95 -8.19
N LEU A 137 -5.98 8.18 -8.21
CA LEU A 137 -4.98 8.22 -9.29
C LEU A 137 -4.92 6.92 -10.10
N GLY A 138 -5.72 5.90 -9.73
CA GLY A 138 -5.86 4.66 -10.49
C GLY A 138 -4.56 3.86 -10.64
N VAL A 139 -3.65 3.96 -9.67
CA VAL A 139 -2.39 3.20 -9.65
C VAL A 139 -2.68 1.78 -9.16
N GLY A 140 -2.25 0.79 -9.94
CA GLY A 140 -2.56 -0.62 -9.67
C GLY A 140 -3.99 -1.01 -10.02
N VAL A 141 -4.75 -0.13 -10.68
CA VAL A 141 -6.14 -0.37 -11.09
C VAL A 141 -6.19 -0.57 -12.60
N TYR A 142 -7.03 -1.51 -13.03
CA TYR A 142 -7.32 -1.82 -14.42
C TYR A 142 -8.08 -0.68 -15.09
N ASP A 143 -7.81 -0.42 -16.38
CA ASP A 143 -8.46 0.68 -17.11
C ASP A 143 -9.95 0.40 -17.38
N ASP A 144 -10.33 -0.88 -17.36
CA ASP A 144 -11.69 -1.44 -17.48
C ASP A 144 -12.32 -1.81 -16.12
N ALA A 145 -11.74 -1.37 -15.00
CA ALA A 145 -12.30 -1.61 -13.68
C ALA A 145 -13.72 -1.01 -13.57
N GLY A 146 -14.68 -1.83 -13.14
CA GLY A 146 -16.09 -1.47 -12.98
C GLY A 146 -16.84 -2.53 -12.17
N LEU A 147 -18.10 -2.25 -11.82
CA LEU A 147 -18.92 -3.17 -11.02
C LEU A 147 -19.23 -4.49 -11.75
N ASP A 148 -19.19 -4.47 -13.08
CA ASP A 148 -19.45 -5.62 -13.95
C ASP A 148 -18.17 -6.12 -14.68
N ALA A 149 -16.98 -5.78 -14.15
CA ALA A 149 -15.72 -6.22 -14.75
C ALA A 149 -15.62 -7.76 -14.75
N PRO A 150 -15.14 -8.40 -15.85
CA PRO A 150 -15.04 -9.85 -15.93
C PRO A 150 -14.07 -10.45 -14.88
N SER A 151 -14.14 -11.76 -14.65
CA SER A 151 -13.26 -12.44 -13.68
C SER A 151 -11.81 -12.58 -14.21
N SER A 152 -10.82 -12.21 -13.38
CA SER A 152 -9.38 -12.34 -13.70
C SER A 152 -8.88 -13.79 -13.79
N LEU A 153 -9.73 -14.78 -13.45
CA LEU A 153 -9.39 -16.21 -13.49
C LEU A 153 -9.69 -16.87 -14.85
N HIS A 154 -10.49 -16.23 -15.71
CA HIS A 154 -10.71 -16.70 -17.07
C HIS A 154 -9.61 -16.12 -17.98
N GLY A 155 -8.80 -16.99 -18.59
CA GLY A 155 -7.54 -16.66 -19.27
C GLY A 155 -7.61 -15.72 -20.48
N ASP A 156 -8.77 -15.16 -20.80
CA ASP A 156 -8.97 -14.23 -21.93
C ASP A 156 -8.52 -12.79 -21.62
N TYR A 157 -8.21 -12.48 -20.36
CA TYR A 157 -7.85 -11.12 -19.94
C TYR A 157 -6.55 -10.59 -20.54
N ASP A 158 -5.56 -11.46 -20.77
CA ASP A 158 -4.30 -11.10 -21.42
C ASP A 158 -4.42 -11.20 -22.97
N ALA A 159 -5.46 -11.84 -23.51
CA ALA A 159 -5.66 -12.05 -24.95
C ALA A 159 -6.30 -10.84 -25.68
N GLN A 160 -7.09 -10.02 -24.98
CA GLN A 160 -7.63 -8.76 -25.55
C GLN A 160 -6.57 -7.64 -25.71
N GLU A 161 -5.33 -7.87 -25.27
CA GLU A 161 -4.22 -6.91 -25.30
C GLU A 161 -3.75 -6.58 -26.73
N GLY A 162 -4.15 -7.35 -27.74
CA GLY A 162 -3.82 -7.14 -29.16
C GLY A 162 -4.82 -6.30 -29.96
N THR A 163 -6.04 -6.07 -29.46
CA THR A 163 -7.07 -5.33 -30.20
C THR A 163 -7.35 -4.00 -29.52
N THR A 164 -6.66 -2.96 -29.98
CA THR A 164 -7.08 -1.59 -29.71
C THR A 164 -8.52 -1.43 -30.21
N PRO A 165 -9.54 -1.17 -29.37
CA PRO A 165 -10.84 -0.83 -29.91
C PRO A 165 -10.69 0.49 -30.69
N PRO A 166 -11.30 0.62 -31.88
CA PRO A 166 -11.14 1.83 -32.67
C PRO A 166 -11.61 3.02 -31.84
N ARG A 167 -10.78 4.06 -31.75
CA ARG A 167 -11.22 5.38 -31.32
C ARG A 167 -12.44 5.74 -32.18
N ALA A 168 -13.62 5.79 -31.58
CA ALA A 168 -14.80 6.36 -32.22
C ALA A 168 -14.54 7.87 -32.41
N GLY A 169 -13.88 8.19 -33.52
CA GLY A 169 -13.73 9.54 -34.02
C GLY A 169 -14.95 9.94 -34.84
N GLY A 170 -15.54 11.08 -34.49
CA GLY A 170 -16.12 12.05 -35.41
C GLY A 170 -17.29 11.59 -36.30
N GLY A 171 -18.50 11.99 -35.93
CA GLY A 171 -19.66 12.01 -36.83
C GLY A 171 -20.64 13.12 -36.41
N LYS A 172 -20.89 14.06 -37.32
CA LYS A 172 -21.49 15.38 -37.11
C LYS A 172 -23.02 15.38 -36.96
N ALA A 173 -23.49 16.40 -36.23
CA ALA A 173 -24.67 17.25 -36.43
C ALA A 173 -25.77 16.84 -37.43
N HIS A 174 -27.03 16.88 -36.96
CA HIS A 174 -28.26 17.44 -37.58
C HIS A 174 -29.43 17.09 -36.65
N ALA A 175 -30.52 17.83 -36.46
CA ALA A 175 -30.96 19.16 -36.83
C ALA A 175 -32.17 19.49 -35.93
N ARG A 176 -32.49 20.77 -35.82
CA ARG A 176 -33.70 21.33 -35.20
C ARG A 176 -34.99 20.63 -35.68
N ALA A 177 -35.96 20.51 -34.78
CA ALA A 177 -37.37 20.73 -35.11
C ALA A 177 -38.10 21.37 -33.91
N ARG A 178 -38.56 22.60 -34.12
CA ARG A 178 -39.64 23.26 -33.35
C ARG A 178 -40.99 22.77 -33.90
N ALA A 179 -42.05 23.04 -33.12
CA ALA A 179 -43.50 22.91 -33.36
C ALA A 179 -44.09 21.77 -32.51
N HIS A 180 -45.11 21.96 -31.65
CA HIS A 180 -46.08 23.04 -31.42
C HIS A 180 -46.29 23.25 -29.92
#